data_AF-A0A7Y9ZJ05-F1
#
_entry.id   AF-A0A7Y9ZJ05-F1
#
_cell.length_a   1.000
_cell.length_b   1.000
_cell.length_c   1.000
_cell.angle_alpha   90.00
_cell.angle_beta   90.00
_cell.angle_gamma   90.00
#
_symmetry.space_group_name_H-M   'P 1'
#
loop_
_entity.id
_entity.type
_entity.pdbx_description
1 polymer ?
#
loop_
_entity_poly.entity_id
_entity_poly.type
_entity_poly.pdbx_seq_one_letter_code
_entity_poly.pdbx_strand_id
1 'polypeptide(L)'
;MAVPAQLHSQLTSGNLTTITMRADDVDKAREHVRTAIDLIHLARDTPNWESIDARALFNMSAWATRAVAEVCHLRLNRAKVSLGMAGSAYSWASGEADRIHHLWLDWEKTAVKGSLAWFITFLHTVAALEKVKSTYGKQLDTARDYFEYELTDDQQAWFANGLARTLLDDLERGVLPGPVIPDTLAAGDDDNGWTPQGLGVDPQTGYLLQTSYNEKGQAVLTVVDPATGEIINTVRLGAAGDAGIAPNHAGGVSVDPETGTVHVNSSKGGGPFGEDPLVYEYDRNDILGPGAQAPGSTIGVTGPPQEMPEGAYSTFHDGRLYVGTFDDDDNGVLNIYEKQYDAKSGRMEWVRVDGPYETPERAQGVAIRDGRIYFSTSHKRHNEDTGHQPGDYSNPGRIIAYDLANKGDGGGLGAPVETTTLPTMLEGIAPLDDGIYGTYESGSEGYSTPKGGSADSLWPSLFYSRSSYAGSELHSEYESMNKAGQHLKEAQDAFDVCETEIHGLGLPASSLGDVPQPHTYATGVVTFFDETARWLDAGKLASGVTARGVIESAIEYEHSDQLSALGSAFLQARLGAFVDKDWKQ
;
A
#
# COMPACT_ATOMS: atom_id res chain seq x y z
N MET A 1 -2.24 24.58 46.16
CA MET A 1 -1.87 25.26 44.91
C MET A 1 -0.73 24.51 44.21
N ALA A 2 -0.95 23.25 43.84
CA ALA A 2 0.04 22.41 43.15
C ALA A 2 -0.35 22.11 41.70
N VAL A 3 -1.44 22.71 41.20
CA VAL A 3 -2.09 22.30 39.93
C VAL A 3 -1.17 22.45 38.71
N PRO A 4 -0.43 23.56 38.49
CA PRO A 4 0.50 23.65 37.36
C PRO A 4 1.62 22.61 37.42
N ALA A 5 2.19 22.36 38.60
CA ALA A 5 3.24 21.36 38.80
C ALA A 5 2.71 19.92 38.63
N GLN A 6 1.47 19.67 39.05
CA GLN A 6 0.80 18.38 38.85
C GLN A 6 0.55 18.11 37.36
N LEU A 7 -0.02 19.08 36.63
CA LEU A 7 -0.26 18.94 35.18
C LEU A 7 1.03 18.79 34.39
N HIS A 8 2.06 19.58 34.74
CA HIS A 8 3.39 19.44 34.16
C HIS A 8 3.97 18.04 34.40
N SER A 9 3.95 17.55 35.64
CA SER A 9 4.43 16.20 35.99
C SER A 9 3.66 15.11 35.23
N GLN A 10 2.34 15.25 35.08
CA GLN A 10 1.53 14.30 34.29
C GLN A 10 1.99 14.23 32.83
N LEU A 11 2.27 15.38 32.20
CA LEU A 11 2.68 15.47 30.79
C LEU A 11 4.14 15.07 30.53
N THR A 12 4.99 15.08 31.55
CA THR A 12 6.46 14.88 31.43
C THR A 12 6.98 13.62 32.11
N SER A 13 6.11 12.83 32.73
CA SER A 13 6.48 11.62 33.50
C SER A 13 6.75 10.37 32.64
N GLY A 14 6.53 10.45 31.33
CA GLY A 14 6.77 9.37 30.39
C GLY A 14 8.25 9.14 30.05
N ASN A 15 8.48 8.14 29.20
CA ASN A 15 9.81 7.72 28.77
C ASN A 15 9.84 7.49 27.25
N LEU A 16 10.29 8.52 26.51
CA LEU A 16 10.43 8.47 25.06
C LEU A 16 11.30 7.31 24.59
N THR A 17 12.37 6.99 25.32
CA THR A 17 13.27 5.86 25.01
C THR A 17 12.51 4.54 24.99
N THR A 18 11.56 4.33 25.89
CA THR A 18 10.75 3.11 25.91
C THR A 18 9.83 3.03 24.68
N ILE A 19 9.26 4.15 24.23
CA ILE A 19 8.41 4.20 23.03
C ILE A 19 9.26 3.88 21.79
N THR A 20 10.41 4.52 21.64
CA THR A 20 11.34 4.28 20.53
C THR A 20 11.84 2.83 20.51
N MET A 21 12.27 2.29 21.66
CA MET A 21 12.68 0.88 21.74
C MET A 21 11.58 -0.08 21.31
N ARG A 22 10.31 0.21 21.60
CA ARG A 22 9.20 -0.61 21.14
C ARG A 22 8.99 -0.52 19.64
N ALA A 23 9.14 0.66 19.04
CA ALA A 23 9.14 0.79 17.59
C ALA A 23 10.28 -0.02 16.95
N ASP A 24 11.47 -0.01 17.54
CA ASP A 24 12.62 -0.81 17.08
C ASP A 24 12.38 -2.32 17.23
N ASP A 25 11.74 -2.76 18.31
CA ASP A 25 11.40 -4.17 18.51
C ASP A 25 10.33 -4.65 17.51
N VAL A 26 9.35 -3.81 17.18
CA VAL A 26 8.38 -4.07 16.10
C VAL A 26 9.09 -4.17 14.75
N ASP A 27 10.09 -3.32 14.50
CA ASP A 27 10.87 -3.35 13.27
C ASP A 27 11.65 -4.66 13.09
N LYS A 28 12.22 -5.20 14.17
CA LYS A 28 12.86 -6.53 14.16
C LYS A 28 11.87 -7.64 13.86
N ALA A 29 10.72 -7.63 14.52
CA ALA A 29 9.66 -8.61 14.25
C ALA A 29 9.21 -8.54 12.79
N ARG A 30 9.04 -7.33 12.25
CA ARG A 30 8.71 -7.08 10.85
C ARG A 30 9.77 -7.65 9.89
N GLU A 31 11.05 -7.51 10.21
CA GLU A 31 12.16 -8.06 9.42
C GLU A 31 12.10 -9.60 9.34
N HIS A 32 11.64 -10.28 10.39
CA HIS A 32 11.39 -11.72 10.35
C HIS A 32 10.25 -12.09 9.39
N VAL A 33 9.17 -11.32 9.38
CA VAL A 33 8.08 -11.52 8.41
C VAL A 33 8.54 -11.25 6.98
N ARG A 34 9.36 -10.21 6.76
CA ARG A 34 9.97 -9.92 5.46
C ARG A 34 10.84 -11.09 4.98
N THR A 35 11.69 -11.62 5.86
CA THR A 35 12.49 -12.81 5.58
C THR A 35 11.59 -13.99 5.17
N ALA A 36 10.46 -14.20 5.85
CA ALA A 36 9.51 -15.23 5.48
C ALA A 36 8.89 -14.99 4.09
N ILE A 37 8.51 -13.75 3.75
CA ILE A 37 8.01 -13.37 2.42
C ILE A 37 9.04 -13.69 1.34
N ASP A 38 10.30 -13.30 1.52
CA ASP A 38 11.40 -13.57 0.59
C ASP A 38 11.61 -15.08 0.39
N LEU A 39 11.57 -15.84 1.50
CA LEU A 39 11.69 -17.30 1.45
C LEU A 39 10.51 -17.96 0.75
N ILE A 40 9.28 -17.46 0.92
CA ILE A 40 8.11 -17.96 0.19
C ILE A 40 8.22 -17.63 -1.31
N HIS A 41 8.74 -16.45 -1.65
CA HIS A 41 9.06 -16.09 -3.03
C HIS A 41 10.07 -17.04 -3.67
N LEU A 42 11.19 -17.25 -2.98
CA LEU A 42 12.20 -18.21 -3.41
C LEU A 42 11.60 -19.60 -3.52
N ALA A 43 10.78 -20.02 -2.57
CA ALA A 43 10.09 -21.31 -2.64
C ALA A 43 9.12 -21.41 -3.82
N ARG A 44 8.45 -20.33 -4.21
CA ARG A 44 7.56 -20.31 -5.37
C ARG A 44 8.33 -20.44 -6.69
N ASP A 45 9.46 -19.74 -6.79
CA ASP A 45 10.20 -19.57 -8.04
C ASP A 45 11.31 -20.63 -8.23
N THR A 46 11.71 -21.33 -7.16
CA THR A 46 12.72 -22.40 -7.21
C THR A 46 12.22 -23.65 -7.94
N PRO A 47 11.04 -24.22 -7.62
CA PRO A 47 10.63 -25.48 -8.18
C PRO A 47 10.25 -25.29 -9.64
N ASN A 48 10.89 -26.08 -10.47
CA ASN A 48 10.45 -26.24 -11.82
C ASN A 48 9.37 -27.31 -11.87
N TRP A 49 8.27 -27.06 -12.59
CA TRP A 49 7.09 -27.94 -12.61
C TRP A 49 6.84 -28.54 -14.00
N GLU A 50 6.54 -29.84 -14.05
CA GLU A 50 6.17 -30.56 -15.30
C GLU A 50 4.65 -30.61 -15.51
N SER A 51 3.90 -30.59 -14.41
CA SER A 51 2.43 -30.53 -14.40
C SER A 51 1.96 -29.11 -14.09
N ILE A 52 1.15 -28.57 -15.00
CA ILE A 52 0.49 -27.27 -14.82
C ILE A 52 -0.41 -27.30 -13.58
N ASP A 53 -1.11 -28.40 -13.33
CA ASP A 53 -2.02 -28.54 -12.19
C ASP A 53 -1.27 -28.60 -10.86
N ALA A 54 -0.14 -29.32 -10.80
CA ALA A 54 0.70 -29.39 -9.59
C ALA A 54 1.35 -28.03 -9.28
N ARG A 55 1.82 -27.33 -10.33
CA ARG A 55 2.31 -25.94 -10.22
C ARG A 55 1.23 -25.03 -9.68
N ALA A 56 0.02 -25.11 -10.23
CA ALA A 56 -1.09 -24.27 -9.81
C ALA A 56 -1.40 -24.49 -8.33
N LEU A 57 -1.59 -25.74 -7.91
CA LEU A 57 -1.89 -26.09 -6.51
C LEU A 57 -0.80 -25.63 -5.52
N PHE A 58 0.47 -25.78 -5.90
CA PHE A 58 1.59 -25.31 -5.09
C PHE A 58 1.60 -23.78 -5.02
N ASN A 59 1.50 -23.11 -6.16
CA ASN A 59 1.51 -21.66 -6.22
C ASN A 59 0.32 -21.06 -5.47
N MET A 60 -0.85 -21.71 -5.44
CA MET A 60 -1.97 -21.33 -4.57
C MET A 60 -1.54 -21.31 -3.10
N SER A 61 -0.90 -22.37 -2.65
CA SER A 61 -0.56 -22.55 -1.23
C SER A 61 0.59 -21.62 -0.81
N ALA A 62 1.59 -21.45 -1.66
CA ALA A 62 2.67 -20.47 -1.48
C ALA A 62 2.13 -19.03 -1.48
N TRP A 63 1.23 -18.70 -2.42
CA TRP A 63 0.59 -17.39 -2.48
C TRP A 63 -0.25 -17.12 -1.23
N ALA A 64 -1.06 -18.08 -0.77
CA ALA A 64 -1.89 -17.89 0.42
C ALA A 64 -1.03 -17.63 1.67
N THR A 65 0.09 -18.35 1.78
CA THR A 65 1.07 -18.14 2.85
C THR A 65 1.70 -16.75 2.74
N ARG A 66 2.08 -16.32 1.52
CA ARG A 66 2.63 -14.99 1.28
C ARG A 66 1.63 -13.89 1.61
N ALA A 67 0.38 -14.02 1.18
CA ALA A 67 -0.65 -13.02 1.40
C ALA A 67 -0.88 -12.75 2.89
N VAL A 68 -0.91 -13.80 3.72
CA VAL A 68 -0.97 -13.66 5.19
C VAL A 68 0.28 -12.96 5.71
N ALA A 69 1.46 -13.32 5.22
CA ALA A 69 2.73 -12.71 5.62
C ALA A 69 2.78 -11.21 5.29
N GLU A 70 2.35 -10.81 4.09
CA GLU A 70 2.31 -9.41 3.65
C GLU A 70 1.33 -8.58 4.49
N VAL A 71 0.16 -9.15 4.84
CA VAL A 71 -0.77 -8.51 5.79
C VAL A 71 -0.12 -8.35 7.17
N CYS A 72 0.55 -9.38 7.70
CA CYS A 72 1.28 -9.27 8.96
C CYS A 72 2.40 -8.23 8.89
N HIS A 73 3.18 -8.19 7.80
CA HIS A 73 4.25 -7.23 7.58
C HIS A 73 3.71 -5.80 7.59
N LEU A 74 2.61 -5.56 6.87
CA LEU A 74 1.94 -4.27 6.82
C LEU A 74 1.37 -3.87 8.18
N ARG A 75 0.73 -4.79 8.90
CA ARG A 75 0.22 -4.55 10.26
C ARG A 75 1.33 -4.15 11.21
N LEU A 76 2.45 -4.87 11.22
CA LEU A 76 3.62 -4.52 12.03
C LEU A 76 4.21 -3.17 11.64
N ASN A 77 4.26 -2.86 10.34
CA ASN A 77 4.68 -1.55 9.89
C ASN A 77 3.76 -0.44 10.41
N ARG A 78 2.44 -0.62 10.36
CA ARG A 78 1.49 0.35 10.92
C ARG A 78 1.65 0.57 12.41
N ALA A 79 1.89 -0.51 13.17
CA ALA A 79 2.20 -0.40 14.59
C ALA A 79 3.49 0.40 14.83
N LYS A 80 4.54 0.17 14.03
CA LYS A 80 5.79 0.96 14.08
C LYS A 80 5.53 2.44 13.80
N VAL A 81 4.81 2.75 12.71
CA VAL A 81 4.44 4.12 12.34
C VAL A 81 3.65 4.81 13.45
N SER A 82 2.64 4.13 13.99
CA SER A 82 1.83 4.64 15.10
C SER A 82 2.66 4.89 16.37
N LEU A 83 3.57 4.00 16.73
CA LEU A 83 4.48 4.20 17.86
C LEU A 83 5.37 5.44 17.63
N GLY A 84 5.80 5.66 16.39
CA GLY A 84 6.49 6.89 15.97
C GLY A 84 5.63 8.15 16.13
N MET A 85 4.36 8.09 15.75
CA MET A 85 3.39 9.17 15.96
C MET A 85 3.19 9.46 17.45
N ALA A 86 3.01 8.42 18.28
CA ALA A 86 2.84 8.55 19.72
C ALA A 86 4.11 9.11 20.41
N GLY A 87 5.30 8.68 19.97
CA GLY A 87 6.58 9.20 20.44
C GLY A 87 6.76 10.68 20.09
N SER A 88 6.41 11.08 18.87
CA SER A 88 6.45 12.47 18.42
C SER A 88 5.47 13.35 19.20
N ALA A 89 4.24 12.85 19.41
CA ALA A 89 3.22 13.52 20.20
C ALA A 89 3.67 13.70 21.67
N TYR A 90 4.28 12.68 22.26
CA TYR A 90 4.82 12.76 23.62
C TYR A 90 5.98 13.76 23.72
N SER A 91 6.92 13.71 22.78
CA SER A 91 8.05 14.66 22.74
C SER A 91 7.57 16.11 22.62
N TRP A 92 6.57 16.37 21.77
CA TRP A 92 5.94 17.68 21.66
C TRP A 92 5.26 18.10 22.98
N ALA A 93 4.42 17.23 23.55
CA ALA A 93 3.67 17.53 24.76
C ALA A 93 4.59 17.81 25.95
N SER A 94 5.64 17.01 26.12
CA SER A 94 6.65 17.19 27.16
C SER A 94 7.39 18.52 26.97
N GLY A 95 7.88 18.82 25.77
CA GLY A 95 8.61 20.05 25.49
C GLY A 95 7.77 21.32 25.68
N GLU A 96 6.49 21.29 25.26
CA GLU A 96 5.59 22.42 25.44
C GLU A 96 5.16 22.60 26.90
N ALA A 97 4.94 21.49 27.63
CA ALA A 97 4.67 21.53 29.07
C ALA A 97 5.86 22.10 29.85
N ASP A 98 7.09 21.67 29.56
CA ASP A 98 8.32 22.21 30.15
C ASP A 98 8.43 23.72 29.90
N ARG A 99 8.22 24.15 28.65
CA ARG A 99 8.27 25.57 28.28
C ARG A 99 7.26 26.40 29.07
N ILE A 100 6.00 25.96 29.16
CA ILE A 100 4.94 26.67 29.90
C ILE A 100 5.27 26.68 31.40
N HIS A 101 5.71 25.55 31.96
CA HIS A 101 6.02 25.44 33.39
C HIS A 101 7.22 26.31 33.79
N HIS A 102 8.27 26.36 32.97
CA HIS A 102 9.42 27.23 33.20
C HIS A 102 9.03 28.71 33.18
N LEU A 103 8.22 29.13 32.21
CA LEU A 103 7.70 30.51 32.16
C LEU A 103 6.88 30.85 33.42
N TRP A 104 6.07 29.90 33.89
CA TRP A 104 5.34 30.07 35.15
C TRP A 104 6.26 30.21 36.36
N LEU A 105 7.26 29.34 36.50
CA LEU A 105 8.20 29.37 37.63
C LEU A 105 9.02 30.67 37.65
N ASP A 106 9.48 31.13 36.49
CA ASP A 106 10.25 32.37 36.39
C ASP A 106 9.40 33.60 36.72
N TRP A 107 8.15 33.61 36.25
CA TRP A 107 7.19 34.66 36.60
C TRP A 107 6.83 34.62 38.09
N GLU A 108 6.55 33.44 38.66
CA GLU A 108 6.15 33.27 40.07
C GLU A 108 7.20 33.80 41.04
N LYS A 109 8.50 33.68 40.73
CA LYS A 109 9.61 34.19 41.56
C LYS A 109 9.53 35.70 41.81
N THR A 110 8.97 36.45 40.87
CA THR A 110 8.93 37.92 40.93
C THR A 110 7.54 38.47 41.27
N ALA A 111 6.52 37.61 41.28
CA ALA A 111 5.14 38.02 41.46
C ALA A 111 4.71 38.17 42.92
N VAL A 112 3.83 39.15 43.18
CA VAL A 112 3.17 39.29 44.49
C VAL A 112 2.07 38.24 44.61
N LYS A 113 2.32 37.20 45.42
CA LYS A 113 1.37 36.11 45.69
C LYS A 113 0.05 36.66 46.22
N GLY A 114 -1.07 36.19 45.66
CA GLY A 114 -2.42 36.63 46.03
C GLY A 114 -2.90 37.91 45.32
N SER A 115 -2.10 38.54 44.47
CA SER A 115 -2.56 39.63 43.61
C SER A 115 -3.49 39.14 42.49
N LEU A 116 -4.31 40.04 41.93
CA LEU A 116 -5.14 39.72 40.77
C LEU A 116 -4.31 39.26 39.57
N ALA A 117 -3.17 39.91 39.32
CA ALA A 117 -2.23 39.53 38.27
C ALA A 117 -1.71 38.09 38.47
N TRP A 118 -1.43 37.72 39.72
CA TRP A 118 -1.04 36.35 40.06
C TRP A 118 -2.13 35.33 39.80
N PHE A 119 -3.36 35.63 40.16
CA PHE A 119 -4.47 34.73 39.89
C PHE A 119 -4.72 34.56 38.38
N ILE A 120 -4.63 35.65 37.61
CA ILE A 120 -4.80 35.62 36.15
C ILE A 120 -3.71 34.78 35.48
N THR A 121 -2.43 35.00 35.80
CA THR A 121 -1.33 34.23 35.19
C THR A 121 -1.36 32.76 35.61
N PHE A 122 -1.74 32.48 36.86
CA PHE A 122 -1.96 31.11 37.34
C PHE A 122 -3.01 30.40 36.49
N LEU A 123 -4.19 31.01 36.31
CA LEU A 123 -5.27 30.45 35.50
C LEU A 123 -4.86 30.28 34.03
N HIS A 124 -4.14 31.24 33.45
CA HIS A 124 -3.62 31.12 32.08
C HIS A 124 -2.64 29.95 31.94
N THR A 125 -1.76 29.74 32.93
CA THR A 125 -0.81 28.62 32.92
C THR A 125 -1.54 27.29 33.00
N VAL A 126 -2.51 27.15 33.90
CA VAL A 126 -3.35 25.95 34.01
C VAL A 126 -4.10 25.70 32.70
N ALA A 127 -4.74 26.73 32.12
CA ALA A 127 -5.46 26.61 30.86
C ALA A 127 -4.55 26.22 29.69
N ALA A 128 -3.31 26.74 29.65
CA ALA A 128 -2.33 26.39 28.63
C ALA A 128 -1.88 24.92 28.76
N LEU A 129 -1.58 24.43 29.97
CA LEU A 129 -1.22 23.03 30.21
C LEU A 129 -2.39 22.07 29.90
N GLU A 130 -3.62 22.43 30.27
CA GLU A 130 -4.81 21.65 29.89
C GLU A 130 -5.02 21.60 28.37
N LYS A 131 -4.69 22.69 27.66
CA LYS A 131 -4.70 22.71 26.19
C LYS A 131 -3.66 21.76 25.62
N VAL A 132 -2.43 21.74 26.15
CA VAL A 132 -1.39 20.78 25.75
C VAL A 132 -1.88 19.35 25.95
N LYS A 133 -2.43 19.06 27.14
CA LYS A 133 -3.01 17.75 27.46
C LYS A 133 -4.12 17.33 26.50
N SER A 134 -5.04 18.24 26.17
CA SER A 134 -6.13 17.95 25.23
C SER A 134 -5.61 17.69 23.81
N THR A 135 -4.67 18.50 23.32
CA THR A 135 -4.06 18.29 22.00
C THR A 135 -3.27 16.99 21.95
N TYR A 136 -2.50 16.68 23.00
CA TYR A 136 -1.75 15.44 23.11
C TYR A 136 -2.68 14.22 23.08
N GLY A 137 -3.79 14.26 23.82
CA GLY A 137 -4.80 13.20 23.79
C GLY A 137 -5.34 12.94 22.38
N LYS A 138 -5.68 13.99 21.62
CA LYS A 138 -6.14 13.85 20.23
C LYS A 138 -5.07 13.26 19.31
N GLN A 139 -3.80 13.62 19.51
CA GLN A 139 -2.69 13.05 18.73
C GLN A 139 -2.50 11.56 19.03
N LEU A 140 -2.70 11.13 20.28
CA LEU A 140 -2.70 9.71 20.64
C LEU A 140 -3.90 8.96 20.07
N ASP A 141 -5.09 9.56 20.07
CA ASP A 141 -6.26 8.99 19.41
C ASP A 141 -5.96 8.80 17.91
N THR A 142 -5.43 9.82 17.23
CA THR A 142 -5.01 9.73 15.81
C THR A 142 -3.95 8.65 15.58
N ALA A 143 -2.99 8.48 16.50
CA ALA A 143 -1.99 7.42 16.39
C ALA A 143 -2.61 6.03 16.56
N ARG A 144 -3.56 5.87 17.49
CA ARG A 144 -4.25 4.60 17.75
C ARG A 144 -5.13 4.19 16.56
N ASP A 145 -5.91 5.14 16.06
CA ASP A 145 -6.79 4.96 14.89
C ASP A 145 -5.97 4.58 13.64
N TYR A 146 -4.65 4.81 13.64
CA TYR A 146 -3.76 4.34 12.57
C TYR A 146 -3.51 2.82 12.59
N PHE A 147 -3.87 2.06 13.64
CA PHE A 147 -3.76 0.59 13.62
C PHE A 147 -5.00 -0.15 14.13
N GLU A 148 -5.93 0.47 14.85
CA GLU A 148 -7.16 -0.21 15.27
C GLU A 148 -8.09 -0.44 14.05
N TYR A 149 -8.58 -1.66 13.90
CA TYR A 149 -9.62 -2.03 12.94
C TYR A 149 -10.30 -3.33 13.39
N GLU A 150 -11.63 -3.39 13.38
CA GLU A 150 -12.41 -4.62 13.61
C GLU A 150 -13.27 -4.96 12.38
N LEU A 151 -12.97 -6.09 11.73
CA LEU A 151 -13.78 -6.65 10.64
C LEU A 151 -15.12 -7.20 11.17
N THR A 152 -16.24 -6.75 10.59
CA THR A 152 -17.53 -7.45 10.71
C THR A 152 -17.49 -8.82 10.04
N ASP A 153 -18.36 -9.76 10.43
CA ASP A 153 -18.44 -11.10 9.82
C ASP A 153 -18.58 -11.06 8.29
N ASP A 154 -19.38 -10.11 7.78
CA ASP A 154 -19.59 -9.93 6.34
C ASP A 154 -18.30 -9.44 5.65
N GLN A 155 -17.56 -8.52 6.28
CA GLN A 155 -16.26 -8.06 5.76
C GLN A 155 -15.20 -9.16 5.84
N GLN A 156 -15.22 -10.03 6.86
CA GLN A 156 -14.33 -11.21 6.93
C GLN A 156 -14.61 -12.18 5.78
N ALA A 157 -15.89 -12.48 5.50
CA ALA A 157 -16.27 -13.34 4.40
C ALA A 157 -15.90 -12.73 3.03
N TRP A 158 -16.13 -11.43 2.87
CA TRP A 158 -15.72 -10.67 1.68
C TRP A 158 -14.22 -10.72 1.44
N PHE A 159 -13.43 -10.50 2.50
CA PHE A 159 -11.97 -10.54 2.46
C PHE A 159 -11.48 -11.93 2.03
N ALA A 160 -11.99 -12.99 2.67
CA ALA A 160 -11.64 -14.37 2.34
C ALA A 160 -12.01 -14.74 0.88
N ASN A 161 -13.16 -14.28 0.40
CA ASN A 161 -13.62 -14.53 -0.96
C ASN A 161 -12.76 -13.81 -2.02
N GLY A 162 -12.43 -12.54 -1.84
CA GLY A 162 -11.59 -11.85 -2.82
C GLY A 162 -10.13 -12.27 -2.79
N LEU A 163 -9.64 -12.68 -1.62
CA LEU A 163 -8.34 -13.34 -1.49
C LEU A 163 -8.29 -14.59 -2.38
N ALA A 164 -9.28 -15.47 -2.26
CA ALA A 164 -9.39 -16.68 -3.08
C ALA A 164 -9.55 -16.38 -4.58
N ARG A 165 -10.33 -15.35 -4.95
CA ARG A 165 -10.54 -14.94 -6.35
C ARG A 165 -9.30 -14.32 -6.98
N THR A 166 -8.61 -13.43 -6.28
CA THR A 166 -7.35 -12.82 -6.74
C THR A 166 -6.30 -13.90 -6.99
N LEU A 167 -6.20 -14.87 -6.08
CA LEU A 167 -5.33 -16.03 -6.24
C LEU A 167 -5.67 -16.90 -7.46
N LEU A 168 -6.96 -17.14 -7.73
CA LEU A 168 -7.36 -17.86 -8.94
C LEU A 168 -7.00 -17.09 -10.22
N ASP A 169 -7.19 -15.77 -10.23
CA ASP A 169 -6.87 -14.91 -11.39
C ASP A 169 -5.37 -14.84 -11.67
N ASP A 170 -4.55 -14.68 -10.63
CA ASP A 170 -3.08 -14.67 -10.73
C ASP A 170 -2.56 -15.97 -11.38
N LEU A 171 -3.16 -17.11 -11.02
CA LEU A 171 -2.80 -18.43 -11.56
C LEU A 171 -3.24 -18.62 -13.00
N GLU A 172 -4.44 -18.17 -13.34
CA GLU A 172 -5.00 -18.32 -14.69
C GLU A 172 -4.33 -17.38 -15.70
N ARG A 173 -3.87 -16.20 -15.26
CA ARG A 173 -3.49 -15.10 -16.16
C ARG A 173 -2.01 -14.74 -16.13
N GLY A 174 -1.22 -15.34 -15.25
CA GLY A 174 0.22 -15.08 -15.15
C GLY A 174 0.56 -13.68 -14.64
N VAL A 175 -0.39 -13.03 -13.97
CA VAL A 175 -0.19 -11.78 -13.24
C VAL A 175 0.38 -12.14 -11.88
N LEU A 176 1.42 -11.43 -11.46
CA LEU A 176 2.07 -11.69 -10.18
C LEU A 176 1.53 -10.70 -9.14
N PRO A 177 1.27 -11.12 -7.91
CA PRO A 177 0.94 -10.18 -6.84
C PRO A 177 2.16 -9.34 -6.47
N GLY A 178 1.97 -8.03 -6.40
CA GLY A 178 2.83 -7.07 -5.71
C GLY A 178 2.52 -7.02 -4.20
N PRO A 179 3.05 -6.03 -3.47
CA PRO A 179 2.75 -5.89 -2.05
C PRO A 179 1.27 -5.52 -1.81
N VAL A 180 0.83 -5.62 -0.55
CA VAL A 180 -0.52 -5.19 -0.14
C VAL A 180 -0.67 -3.69 -0.43
N ILE A 181 -1.82 -3.32 -1.01
CA ILE A 181 -2.18 -1.93 -1.24
C ILE A 181 -2.50 -1.30 0.12
N PRO A 182 -1.86 -0.18 0.50
CA PRO A 182 -2.22 0.53 1.71
C PRO A 182 -3.66 1.05 1.60
N ASP A 183 -4.26 1.45 2.71
CA ASP A 183 -5.58 2.08 2.69
C ASP A 183 -6.71 1.14 2.17
N THR A 184 -6.48 -0.17 2.21
CA THR A 184 -7.49 -1.22 1.97
C THR A 184 -7.95 -1.84 3.29
N LEU A 185 -9.06 -2.57 3.26
CA LEU A 185 -9.48 -3.37 4.41
C LEU A 185 -8.44 -4.42 4.82
N ALA A 186 -7.66 -4.95 3.88
CA ALA A 186 -6.54 -5.87 4.18
C ALA A 186 -5.43 -5.19 4.96
N ALA A 187 -5.19 -3.91 4.66
CA ALA A 187 -4.23 -3.09 5.37
C ALA A 187 -4.70 -2.72 6.78
N GLY A 188 -6.02 -2.72 7.02
CA GLY A 188 -6.68 -2.36 8.27
C GLY A 188 -7.02 -0.87 8.41
N ASP A 189 -7.22 -0.15 7.29
CA ASP A 189 -7.51 1.30 7.29
C ASP A 189 -8.95 1.57 6.84
N ASP A 190 -9.90 1.45 7.77
CA ASP A 190 -11.33 1.65 7.50
C ASP A 190 -11.95 2.80 8.31
N ASP A 191 -11.38 3.20 9.46
CA ASP A 191 -11.94 4.28 10.31
C ASP A 191 -12.12 5.64 9.59
N ASN A 192 -11.35 5.87 8.53
CA ASN A 192 -11.48 7.06 7.69
C ASN A 192 -12.14 6.80 6.33
N GLY A 193 -12.45 5.55 5.98
CA GLY A 193 -13.06 5.17 4.71
C GLY A 193 -12.21 5.55 3.50
N TRP A 194 -10.88 5.34 3.58
CA TRP A 194 -10.00 5.65 2.46
C TRP A 194 -10.23 4.70 1.29
N THR A 195 -10.06 5.22 0.09
CA THR A 195 -10.22 4.48 -1.17
C THR A 195 -8.99 4.75 -2.03
N PRO A 196 -8.13 3.73 -2.28
CA PRO A 196 -6.99 3.85 -3.18
C PRO A 196 -7.43 4.27 -4.58
N GLN A 197 -6.69 5.19 -5.19
CA GLN A 197 -7.04 5.70 -6.52
C GLN A 197 -5.80 5.90 -7.40
N GLY A 198 -4.99 6.92 -7.13
CA GLY A 198 -3.82 7.20 -7.97
C GLY A 198 -2.60 6.37 -7.59
N LEU A 199 -1.80 6.01 -8.58
CA LEU A 199 -0.54 5.29 -8.41
C LEU A 199 0.54 5.91 -9.29
N GLY A 200 1.71 6.15 -8.71
CA GLY A 200 2.88 6.68 -9.40
C GLY A 200 4.17 6.08 -8.84
N VAL A 201 5.31 6.54 -9.37
CA VAL A 201 6.65 6.07 -8.95
C VAL A 201 7.50 7.28 -8.61
N ASP A 202 8.22 7.21 -7.49
CA ASP A 202 9.34 8.09 -7.24
C ASP A 202 10.57 7.64 -8.06
N PRO A 203 11.02 8.41 -9.06
CA PRO A 203 12.08 7.99 -9.97
C PRO A 203 13.46 7.88 -9.30
N GLN A 204 13.65 8.46 -8.11
CA GLN A 204 14.92 8.40 -7.39
C GLN A 204 15.08 7.12 -6.55
N THR A 205 14.00 6.63 -5.94
CA THR A 205 14.03 5.44 -5.07
C THR A 205 13.39 4.21 -5.70
N GLY A 206 12.54 4.38 -6.72
CA GLY A 206 11.69 3.32 -7.24
C GLY A 206 10.49 3.01 -6.36
N TYR A 207 10.22 3.82 -5.32
CA TYR A 207 9.07 3.60 -4.45
C TYR A 207 7.75 3.98 -5.13
N LEU A 208 6.70 3.23 -4.82
CA LEU A 208 5.34 3.51 -5.26
C LEU A 208 4.77 4.68 -4.45
N LEU A 209 4.03 5.54 -5.13
CA LEU A 209 3.28 6.66 -4.57
C LEU A 209 1.80 6.38 -4.74
N GLN A 210 1.11 6.00 -3.66
CA GLN A 210 -0.31 5.69 -3.64
C GLN A 210 -1.08 6.88 -3.09
N THR A 211 -1.97 7.46 -3.88
CA THR A 211 -2.96 8.42 -3.37
C THR A 211 -4.26 7.71 -3.04
N SER A 212 -4.88 8.10 -1.94
CA SER A 212 -6.17 7.58 -1.49
C SER A 212 -7.05 8.74 -1.04
N TYR A 213 -8.36 8.66 -1.27
CA TYR A 213 -9.34 9.68 -0.87
C TYR A 213 -10.40 9.11 0.06
N ASN A 214 -11.15 9.95 0.76
CA ASN A 214 -12.31 9.50 1.54
C ASN A 214 -13.58 10.31 1.28
N GLU A 215 -14.72 9.81 1.76
CA GLU A 215 -16.03 10.48 1.61
C GLU A 215 -16.09 11.84 2.34
N LYS A 216 -15.14 12.12 3.25
CA LYS A 216 -15.01 13.42 3.93
C LYS A 216 -14.29 14.47 3.06
N GLY A 217 -13.91 14.12 1.84
CA GLY A 217 -13.24 15.01 0.88
C GLY A 217 -11.78 15.28 1.22
N GLN A 218 -11.11 14.33 1.86
CA GLN A 218 -9.68 14.39 2.17
C GLN A 218 -8.92 13.46 1.23
N ALA A 219 -7.61 13.69 1.10
CA ALA A 219 -6.70 12.76 0.44
C ALA A 219 -5.39 12.57 1.23
N VAL A 220 -4.81 11.39 1.09
CA VAL A 220 -3.49 11.02 1.62
C VAL A 220 -2.58 10.56 0.49
N LEU A 221 -1.29 10.62 0.75
CA LEU A 221 -0.25 10.03 -0.07
C LEU A 221 0.55 9.06 0.79
N THR A 222 0.53 7.78 0.43
CA THR A 222 1.30 6.72 1.06
C THR A 222 2.43 6.29 0.13
N VAL A 223 3.65 6.26 0.66
CA VAL A 223 4.85 5.81 -0.05
C VAL A 223 5.14 4.36 0.32
N VAL A 224 5.24 3.49 -0.68
CA VAL A 224 5.46 2.05 -0.48
C VAL A 224 6.71 1.62 -1.22
N ASP A 225 7.63 0.93 -0.54
CA ASP A 225 8.72 0.21 -1.21
C ASP A 225 8.15 -1.04 -1.89
N PRO A 226 8.15 -1.13 -3.23
CA PRO A 226 7.58 -2.26 -3.95
C PRO A 226 8.32 -3.58 -3.72
N ALA A 227 9.61 -3.52 -3.34
CA ALA A 227 10.43 -4.72 -3.14
C ALA A 227 10.13 -5.38 -1.79
N THR A 228 9.85 -4.59 -0.77
CA THR A 228 9.66 -5.07 0.62
C THR A 228 8.22 -4.98 1.11
N GLY A 229 7.35 -4.23 0.41
CA GLY A 229 6.01 -3.89 0.89
C GLY A 229 6.01 -2.91 2.08
N GLU A 230 7.15 -2.29 2.39
CA GLU A 230 7.25 -1.31 3.47
C GLU A 230 6.54 0.00 3.08
N ILE A 231 5.50 0.38 3.81
CA ILE A 231 5.10 1.80 3.95
C ILE A 231 6.29 2.57 4.55
N ILE A 232 6.85 3.48 3.75
CA ILE A 232 7.96 4.35 4.10
C ILE A 232 7.44 5.61 4.82
N ASN A 233 6.34 6.17 4.32
CA ASN A 233 5.66 7.31 4.94
C ASN A 233 4.20 7.39 4.46
N THR A 234 3.35 8.00 5.28
CA THR A 234 1.98 8.39 4.89
C THR A 234 1.77 9.83 5.33
N VAL A 235 1.36 10.70 4.41
CA VAL A 235 1.10 12.12 4.70
C VAL A 235 -0.29 12.52 4.24
N ARG A 236 -0.93 13.45 4.96
CA ARG A 236 -2.19 14.07 4.53
C ARG A 236 -1.87 15.18 3.53
N LEU A 237 -2.57 15.16 2.40
CA LEU A 237 -2.40 16.18 1.36
C LEU A 237 -3.14 17.44 1.78
N GLY A 238 -2.39 18.51 2.08
CA GLY A 238 -2.93 19.80 2.50
C GLY A 238 -3.26 20.74 1.35
N ALA A 239 -3.81 21.90 1.69
CA ALA A 239 -4.24 22.92 0.75
C ALA A 239 -3.31 24.14 0.69
N ALA A 240 -3.55 25.04 -0.28
CA ALA A 240 -2.91 26.36 -0.32
C ALA A 240 -3.46 27.32 0.75
N GLY A 241 -2.79 27.38 1.90
CA GLY A 241 -3.14 28.28 3.01
C GLY A 241 -4.44 27.90 3.74
N ASP A 242 -4.81 28.70 4.74
CA ASP A 242 -5.90 28.38 5.69
C ASP A 242 -7.31 28.31 5.07
N ALA A 243 -7.49 28.85 3.87
CA ALA A 243 -8.76 28.86 3.13
C ALA A 243 -8.72 28.04 1.83
N GLY A 244 -7.60 27.37 1.54
CA GLY A 244 -7.48 26.48 0.39
C GLY A 244 -8.25 25.18 0.59
N ILE A 245 -8.55 24.49 -0.50
CA ILE A 245 -9.13 23.14 -0.47
C ILE A 245 -8.08 22.11 -0.87
N ALA A 246 -7.96 21.08 -0.04
CA ALA A 246 -7.09 19.94 -0.26
C ALA A 246 -7.60 19.10 -1.45
N PRO A 247 -6.74 18.32 -2.11
CA PRO A 247 -7.17 17.43 -3.18
C PRO A 247 -8.22 16.42 -2.68
N ASN A 248 -9.15 16.08 -3.57
CA ASN A 248 -10.25 15.13 -3.37
C ASN A 248 -10.43 14.30 -4.66
N HIS A 249 -10.56 12.98 -4.53
CA HIS A 249 -10.42 12.06 -5.67
C HIS A 249 -9.10 12.31 -6.43
N ALA A 250 -8.00 12.14 -5.70
CA ALA A 250 -6.64 12.29 -6.18
C ALA A 250 -6.23 11.11 -7.08
N GLY A 251 -6.71 11.04 -8.32
CA GLY A 251 -6.46 9.92 -9.23
C GLY A 251 -5.14 9.98 -9.99
N GLY A 252 -4.55 11.17 -10.17
CA GLY A 252 -3.22 11.31 -10.78
C GLY A 252 -2.14 11.61 -9.74
N VAL A 253 -1.03 10.87 -9.78
CA VAL A 253 0.17 11.19 -8.99
C VAL A 253 1.43 10.89 -9.81
N SER A 254 2.31 11.88 -9.90
CA SER A 254 3.56 11.75 -10.66
C SER A 254 4.66 12.64 -10.08
N VAL A 255 5.91 12.35 -10.41
CA VAL A 255 7.07 13.08 -9.88
C VAL A 255 7.91 13.63 -11.03
N ASP A 256 8.22 14.91 -10.96
CA ASP A 256 9.26 15.52 -11.79
C ASP A 256 10.65 15.10 -11.25
N PRO A 257 11.41 14.26 -11.98
CA PRO A 257 12.71 13.77 -11.52
C PRO A 257 13.76 14.89 -11.39
N GLU A 258 13.63 15.98 -12.14
CA GLU A 258 14.61 17.07 -12.16
C GLU A 258 14.46 17.98 -10.93
N THR A 259 13.22 18.31 -10.59
CA THR A 259 12.93 19.23 -9.48
C THR A 259 12.60 18.52 -8.17
N GLY A 260 12.21 17.24 -8.22
CA GLY A 260 11.64 16.54 -7.08
C GLY A 260 10.26 17.07 -6.70
N THR A 261 9.50 17.64 -7.65
CA THR A 261 8.13 18.07 -7.41
C THR A 261 7.18 16.88 -7.56
N VAL A 262 6.32 16.65 -6.57
CA VAL A 262 5.23 15.67 -6.65
C VAL A 262 3.97 16.37 -7.12
N HIS A 263 3.44 15.95 -8.26
CA HIS A 263 2.19 16.43 -8.84
C HIS A 263 1.05 15.51 -8.44
N VAL A 264 -0.01 16.08 -7.88
CA VAL A 264 -1.26 15.35 -7.57
C VAL A 264 -2.41 15.98 -8.32
N ASN A 265 -3.08 15.21 -9.18
CA ASN A 265 -4.26 15.64 -9.92
C ASN A 265 -5.53 15.18 -9.19
N SER A 266 -6.42 16.13 -8.95
CA SER A 266 -7.67 16.00 -8.22
C SER A 266 -8.81 16.12 -9.23
N SER A 267 -9.59 15.06 -9.43
CA SER A 267 -10.71 15.06 -10.39
C SER A 267 -11.90 15.89 -9.93
N LYS A 268 -11.92 16.28 -8.65
CA LYS A 268 -12.85 17.27 -8.10
C LYS A 268 -12.06 18.45 -7.54
N GLY A 269 -12.40 19.66 -8.00
CA GLY A 269 -11.94 20.90 -7.41
C GLY A 269 -12.74 21.32 -6.18
N GLY A 270 -12.47 22.53 -5.71
CA GLY A 270 -13.33 23.19 -4.75
C GLY A 270 -12.94 24.66 -4.50
N GLY A 271 -13.88 25.41 -3.92
CA GLY A 271 -13.61 26.75 -3.36
C GLY A 271 -13.59 27.83 -4.43
N PRO A 272 -12.60 28.75 -4.43
CA PRO A 272 -12.58 29.85 -5.40
C PRO A 272 -12.34 29.37 -6.84
N PHE A 273 -11.94 28.11 -7.05
CA PHE A 273 -11.66 27.48 -8.35
C PHE A 273 -12.84 26.65 -8.90
N GLY A 274 -14.03 26.70 -8.27
CA GLY A 274 -15.18 25.92 -8.73
C GLY A 274 -15.03 24.41 -8.49
N GLU A 275 -15.79 23.60 -9.24
CA GLU A 275 -15.71 22.12 -9.19
C GLU A 275 -14.67 21.55 -10.16
N ASP A 276 -13.98 22.42 -10.91
CA ASP A 276 -13.06 22.06 -11.98
C ASP A 276 -11.85 21.28 -11.45
N PRO A 277 -11.32 20.29 -12.19
CA PRO A 277 -10.18 19.52 -11.73
C PRO A 277 -8.92 20.39 -11.57
N LEU A 278 -8.10 20.04 -10.58
CA LEU A 278 -6.93 20.81 -10.16
C LEU A 278 -5.67 19.95 -10.14
N VAL A 279 -4.52 20.55 -10.46
CA VAL A 279 -3.19 20.00 -10.15
C VAL A 279 -2.60 20.71 -8.94
N TYR A 280 -2.10 19.91 -8.01
CA TYR A 280 -1.42 20.32 -6.78
C TYR A 280 0.06 19.95 -6.88
N GLU A 281 0.93 20.79 -6.34
CA GLU A 281 2.38 20.56 -6.31
C GLU A 281 2.87 20.48 -4.87
N TYR A 282 3.58 19.42 -4.54
CA TYR A 282 4.18 19.17 -3.22
C TYR A 282 5.69 18.99 -3.36
N ASP A 283 6.45 19.36 -2.33
CA ASP A 283 7.88 19.09 -2.28
C ASP A 283 8.09 17.63 -1.88
N ARG A 284 8.80 16.86 -2.72
CA ARG A 284 9.16 15.49 -2.38
C ARG A 284 9.89 15.42 -1.05
N ASN A 285 10.71 16.39 -0.66
CA ASN A 285 11.41 16.36 0.62
C ASN A 285 10.50 16.39 1.85
N ASP A 286 9.29 16.95 1.74
CA ASP A 286 8.29 16.91 2.81
C ASP A 286 7.63 15.53 2.94
N ILE A 287 7.68 14.72 1.87
CA ILE A 287 7.10 13.37 1.79
C ILE A 287 8.17 12.31 2.09
N LEU A 288 9.31 12.41 1.42
CA LEU A 288 10.40 11.45 1.40
C LEU A 288 11.75 12.18 1.26
N GLY A 289 12.57 12.10 2.30
CA GLY A 289 13.89 12.73 2.34
C GLY A 289 14.29 13.22 3.73
N PRO A 290 15.40 13.96 3.85
CA PRO A 290 15.90 14.47 5.14
C PRO A 290 14.94 15.43 5.85
N GLY A 291 14.01 16.05 5.11
CA GLY A 291 12.99 16.96 5.62
C GLY A 291 11.61 16.33 5.78
N ALA A 292 11.49 15.01 5.62
CA ALA A 292 10.18 14.35 5.59
C ALA A 292 9.39 14.65 6.86
N GLN A 293 8.14 15.06 6.67
CA GLN A 293 7.24 15.29 7.78
C GLN A 293 6.89 13.95 8.45
N ALA A 294 6.61 14.02 9.75
CA ALA A 294 6.23 12.83 10.51
C ALA A 294 4.97 12.18 9.90
N PRO A 295 4.88 10.84 9.91
CA PRO A 295 3.70 10.14 9.41
C PRO A 295 2.38 10.68 9.99
N GLY A 296 1.36 10.75 9.15
CA GLY A 296 0.05 11.31 9.47
C GLY A 296 -0.01 12.85 9.48
N SER A 297 1.13 13.55 9.34
CA SER A 297 1.16 15.01 9.25
C SER A 297 0.54 15.52 7.95
N THR A 298 0.00 16.73 7.98
CA THR A 298 -0.47 17.42 6.78
C THR A 298 0.69 18.18 6.14
N ILE A 299 0.98 17.90 4.86
CA ILE A 299 1.97 18.61 4.07
C ILE A 299 1.34 19.75 3.26
N GLY A 300 2.07 20.85 3.09
CA GLY A 300 1.62 22.02 2.33
C GLY A 300 1.99 21.93 0.85
N VAL A 301 1.22 22.61 0.01
CA VAL A 301 1.58 22.79 -1.41
C VAL A 301 2.72 23.79 -1.57
N THR A 302 3.57 23.59 -2.57
CA THR A 302 4.69 24.50 -2.90
C THR A 302 4.22 25.77 -3.61
N GLY A 303 3.01 25.73 -4.18
CA GLY A 303 2.36 26.85 -4.84
C GLY A 303 0.83 26.69 -4.87
N PRO A 304 0.10 27.75 -5.23
CA PRO A 304 -1.34 27.66 -5.47
C PRO A 304 -1.67 26.63 -6.56
N PRO A 305 -2.73 25.81 -6.38
CA PRO A 305 -3.17 24.85 -7.39
C PRO A 305 -3.53 25.53 -8.71
N GLN A 306 -3.48 24.75 -9.78
CA GLN A 306 -3.83 25.21 -11.12
C GLN A 306 -4.97 24.36 -11.71
N GLU A 307 -5.94 25.01 -12.37
CA GLU A 307 -6.98 24.35 -13.14
C GLU A 307 -6.39 23.53 -14.30
N MET A 308 -6.83 22.28 -14.41
CA MET A 308 -6.49 21.34 -15.48
C MET A 308 -7.72 20.52 -15.82
N PRO A 309 -8.45 20.82 -16.91
CA PRO A 309 -9.73 20.17 -17.22
C PRO A 309 -9.69 18.64 -17.29
N GLU A 310 -8.52 18.04 -17.53
CA GLU A 310 -8.33 16.61 -17.65
C GLU A 310 -7.94 15.90 -16.35
N GLY A 311 -7.97 16.52 -15.16
CA GLY A 311 -7.30 16.04 -13.93
C GLY A 311 -7.70 14.68 -13.30
N ALA A 312 -8.15 13.67 -14.04
CA ALA A 312 -8.50 12.34 -13.51
C ALA A 312 -7.27 11.47 -13.24
N TYR A 313 -6.31 11.43 -14.16
CA TYR A 313 -5.05 10.69 -13.99
C TYR A 313 -3.88 11.41 -14.64
N SER A 314 -2.65 11.09 -14.21
CA SER A 314 -1.45 11.71 -14.78
C SER A 314 -0.19 10.86 -14.69
N THR A 315 0.78 11.17 -15.56
CA THR A 315 2.16 10.68 -15.47
C THR A 315 3.14 11.77 -15.91
N PHE A 316 4.39 11.65 -15.49
CA PHE A 316 5.46 12.59 -15.86
C PHE A 316 6.50 11.88 -16.71
N HIS A 317 6.81 12.42 -17.89
CA HIS A 317 7.78 11.83 -18.79
C HIS A 317 8.46 12.91 -19.63
N ASP A 318 9.78 12.85 -19.76
CA ASP A 318 10.59 13.77 -20.58
C ASP A 318 10.29 15.27 -20.32
N GLY A 319 10.20 15.66 -19.04
CA GLY A 319 9.96 17.05 -18.63
C GLY A 319 8.51 17.53 -18.84
N ARG A 320 7.59 16.61 -19.16
CA ARG A 320 6.19 16.93 -19.48
C ARG A 320 5.23 16.17 -18.57
N LEU A 321 4.15 16.85 -18.22
CA LEU A 321 3.03 16.26 -17.51
C LEU A 321 1.97 15.82 -18.52
N TYR A 322 1.62 14.54 -18.50
CA TYR A 322 0.56 13.94 -19.29
C TYR A 322 -0.66 13.80 -18.38
N VAL A 323 -1.78 14.39 -18.75
CA VAL A 323 -2.99 14.46 -17.89
C VAL A 323 -4.19 14.08 -18.72
N GLY A 324 -5.02 13.16 -18.22
CA GLY A 324 -6.14 12.62 -19.01
C GLY A 324 -7.45 12.46 -18.26
N THR A 325 -8.55 12.61 -18.99
CA THR A 325 -9.92 12.56 -18.46
C THR A 325 -10.39 11.13 -18.26
N PHE A 326 -11.26 10.96 -17.27
CA PHE A 326 -12.13 9.79 -17.15
C PHE A 326 -13.48 10.12 -17.82
N ASP A 327 -13.98 9.20 -18.63
CA ASP A 327 -15.31 9.23 -19.23
C ASP A 327 -15.92 7.82 -19.11
N ASP A 328 -17.17 7.74 -18.66
CA ASP A 328 -17.87 6.47 -18.38
C ASP A 328 -18.53 5.86 -19.61
N ASP A 329 -18.87 6.70 -20.58
CA ASP A 329 -19.70 6.38 -21.75
C ASP A 329 -18.94 6.49 -23.08
N ASP A 330 -17.87 7.28 -23.14
CA ASP A 330 -17.06 7.54 -24.34
C ASP A 330 -15.54 7.39 -24.09
N ASN A 331 -14.74 7.59 -25.14
CA ASN A 331 -13.29 7.69 -25.01
C ASN A 331 -12.88 8.98 -24.28
N GLY A 332 -12.00 8.85 -23.28
CA GLY A 332 -11.36 10.00 -22.65
C GLY A 332 -10.31 10.66 -23.55
N VAL A 333 -9.71 11.75 -23.08
CA VAL A 333 -8.61 12.43 -23.78
C VAL A 333 -7.40 12.61 -22.88
N LEU A 334 -6.19 12.58 -23.47
CA LEU A 334 -4.92 12.88 -22.85
C LEU A 334 -4.33 14.15 -23.44
N ASN A 335 -3.96 15.11 -22.59
CA ASN A 335 -3.27 16.33 -22.97
C ASN A 335 -1.87 16.38 -22.36
N ILE A 336 -0.96 17.08 -23.03
CA ILE A 336 0.44 17.19 -22.62
C ILE A 336 0.76 18.63 -22.27
N TYR A 337 1.38 18.81 -21.11
CA TYR A 337 1.67 20.11 -20.51
C TYR A 337 3.18 20.30 -20.28
N GLU A 338 3.64 21.52 -20.49
CA GLU A 338 5.00 21.98 -20.12
C GLU A 338 4.89 23.18 -19.17
N LYS A 339 5.81 23.29 -18.21
CA LYS A 339 5.92 24.49 -17.38
C LYS A 339 6.46 25.65 -18.19
N GLN A 340 5.71 26.75 -18.26
CA GLN A 340 6.11 27.99 -18.91
C GLN A 340 5.93 29.17 -17.96
N TYR A 341 6.80 30.18 -18.07
CA TYR A 341 6.68 31.39 -17.26
C TYR A 341 5.54 32.28 -17.79
N ASP A 342 4.52 32.52 -16.96
CA ASP A 342 3.47 33.49 -17.28
C ASP A 342 3.79 34.85 -16.63
N ALA A 343 3.94 35.87 -17.48
CA ALA A 343 4.31 37.21 -17.04
C ALA A 343 3.18 37.92 -16.27
N LYS A 344 1.92 37.47 -16.37
CA LYS A 344 0.79 38.09 -15.68
C LYS A 344 0.68 37.61 -14.23
N SER A 345 0.82 36.31 -14.01
CA SER A 345 0.84 35.67 -12.70
C SER A 345 2.20 35.76 -12.02
N GLY A 346 3.29 35.95 -12.78
CA GLY A 346 4.65 36.09 -12.28
C GLY A 346 5.25 34.77 -11.79
N ARG A 347 4.71 33.63 -12.24
CA ARG A 347 5.09 32.27 -11.82
C ARG A 347 5.18 31.33 -13.01
N MET A 348 5.75 30.14 -12.79
CA MET A 348 5.67 29.05 -13.75
C MET A 348 4.26 28.45 -13.70
N GLU A 349 3.64 28.27 -14.85
CA GLU A 349 2.32 27.66 -14.99
C GLU A 349 2.39 26.52 -16.01
N TRP A 350 1.56 25.50 -15.82
CA TRP A 350 1.41 24.43 -16.78
C TRP A 350 0.63 24.93 -18.00
N VAL A 351 1.25 24.85 -19.17
CA VAL A 351 0.61 25.26 -20.43
C VAL A 351 0.48 24.03 -21.32
N ARG A 352 -0.73 23.81 -21.84
CA ARG A 352 -0.96 22.72 -22.80
C ARG A 352 -0.15 22.98 -24.06
N VAL A 353 0.76 22.06 -24.38
CA VAL A 353 1.63 22.13 -25.56
C VAL A 353 1.23 21.13 -26.63
N ASP A 354 0.46 20.10 -26.29
CA ASP A 354 0.06 19.06 -27.23
C ASP A 354 -1.21 18.33 -26.80
N GLY A 355 -1.78 17.54 -27.72
CA GLY A 355 -3.08 16.89 -27.57
C GLY A 355 -4.27 17.74 -28.06
N PRO A 356 -5.51 17.27 -27.89
CA PRO A 356 -5.89 16.04 -27.18
C PRO A 356 -5.59 14.76 -27.97
N TYR A 357 -5.19 13.71 -27.25
CA TYR A 357 -5.11 12.35 -27.77
C TYR A 357 -6.26 11.52 -27.22
N GLU A 358 -6.96 10.79 -28.09
CA GLU A 358 -7.98 9.84 -27.68
C GLU A 358 -7.35 8.71 -26.85
N THR A 359 -7.91 8.50 -25.67
CA THR A 359 -7.53 7.40 -24.75
C THR A 359 -8.59 6.32 -24.79
N PRO A 360 -8.27 5.09 -24.37
CA PRO A 360 -9.28 4.05 -24.24
C PRO A 360 -10.49 4.50 -23.39
N GLU A 361 -11.67 3.98 -23.71
CA GLU A 361 -12.86 4.12 -22.86
C GLU A 361 -12.53 3.77 -21.40
N ARG A 362 -13.02 4.59 -20.46
CA ARG A 362 -12.89 4.37 -19.01
C ARG A 362 -11.43 4.27 -18.54
N ALA A 363 -10.53 5.03 -19.15
CA ALA A 363 -9.15 5.14 -18.68
C ALA A 363 -9.10 5.80 -17.29
N GLN A 364 -8.35 5.20 -16.36
CA GLN A 364 -8.21 5.66 -14.96
C GLN A 364 -6.77 5.90 -14.52
N GLY A 365 -5.79 5.48 -15.32
CA GLY A 365 -4.38 5.62 -15.02
C GLY A 365 -3.56 5.61 -16.31
N VAL A 366 -2.36 6.19 -16.23
CA VAL A 366 -1.43 6.29 -17.34
C VAL A 366 0.00 6.10 -16.86
N ALA A 367 0.81 5.40 -17.64
CA ALA A 367 2.23 5.23 -17.39
C ALA A 367 3.00 5.27 -18.72
N ILE A 368 4.23 5.78 -18.71
CA ILE A 368 5.10 5.77 -19.90
C ILE A 368 6.42 5.10 -19.55
N ARG A 369 6.81 4.10 -20.34
CA ARG A 369 8.08 3.39 -20.20
C ARG A 369 8.52 2.76 -21.52
N ASP A 370 9.81 2.78 -21.79
CA ASP A 370 10.43 2.06 -22.91
C ASP A 370 9.78 2.35 -24.28
N GLY A 371 9.45 3.63 -24.51
CA GLY A 371 8.80 4.09 -25.74
C GLY A 371 7.34 3.67 -25.89
N ARG A 372 6.71 3.17 -24.82
CA ARG A 372 5.29 2.80 -24.79
C ARG A 372 4.52 3.64 -23.78
N ILE A 373 3.25 3.89 -24.09
CA ILE A 373 2.28 4.46 -23.16
C ILE A 373 1.26 3.39 -22.79
N TYR A 374 1.02 3.24 -21.50
CA TYR A 374 0.12 2.27 -20.91
C TYR A 374 -1.06 3.01 -20.31
N PHE A 375 -2.26 2.46 -20.46
CA PHE A 375 -3.47 2.92 -19.79
C PHE A 375 -4.07 1.78 -18.98
N SER A 376 -4.49 2.08 -17.75
CA SER A 376 -5.46 1.24 -17.05
C SER A 376 -6.87 1.65 -17.42
N THR A 377 -7.74 0.67 -17.67
CA THR A 377 -9.16 0.91 -17.89
C THR A 377 -10.00 0.07 -16.96
N SER A 378 -11.04 0.67 -16.39
CA SER A 378 -12.04 0.02 -15.54
C SER A 378 -13.20 0.97 -15.23
N HIS A 379 -14.39 0.44 -14.93
CA HIS A 379 -15.49 1.24 -14.41
C HIS A 379 -16.51 0.40 -13.64
N LYS A 380 -16.82 0.79 -12.40
CA LYS A 380 -17.81 0.14 -11.52
C LYS A 380 -17.54 -1.34 -11.24
N ARG A 381 -18.26 -1.87 -10.24
CA ARG A 381 -18.26 -3.30 -9.90
C ARG A 381 -18.99 -4.17 -10.92
N HIS A 382 -20.06 -3.63 -11.49
CA HIS A 382 -21.02 -4.34 -12.32
C HIS A 382 -21.44 -3.44 -13.47
N ASN A 383 -21.64 -4.01 -14.65
CA ASN A 383 -22.60 -3.43 -15.58
C ASN A 383 -23.99 -3.64 -14.98
N GLU A 384 -24.68 -2.54 -14.66
CA GLU A 384 -26.08 -2.57 -14.19
C GLU A 384 -27.02 -3.30 -15.18
N ASP A 385 -26.55 -3.53 -16.42
CA ASP A 385 -27.30 -4.15 -17.53
C ASP A 385 -27.09 -5.66 -17.74
N THR A 386 -26.15 -6.32 -17.07
CA THR A 386 -25.89 -7.75 -17.30
C THR A 386 -26.34 -8.56 -16.10
N GLY A 387 -27.56 -9.10 -16.13
CA GLY A 387 -28.08 -10.06 -15.14
C GLY A 387 -27.35 -11.40 -15.13
N HIS A 388 -26.02 -11.38 -15.08
CA HIS A 388 -25.13 -12.51 -15.19
C HIS A 388 -24.76 -13.08 -13.82
N GLN A 389 -24.42 -14.37 -13.85
CA GLN A 389 -24.11 -15.18 -12.67
C GLN A 389 -22.78 -14.76 -12.03
N PRO A 390 -22.59 -15.00 -10.73
CA PRO A 390 -21.30 -14.79 -10.06
C PRO A 390 -20.17 -15.54 -10.79
N GLY A 391 -19.09 -14.84 -11.15
CA GLY A 391 -17.92 -15.42 -11.86
C GLY A 391 -17.79 -15.05 -13.34
N ASP A 392 -18.74 -14.31 -13.91
CA ASP A 392 -18.60 -13.77 -15.26
C ASP A 392 -18.04 -12.33 -15.23
N TYR A 393 -16.89 -12.12 -15.87
CA TYR A 393 -16.19 -10.83 -15.96
C TYR A 393 -16.92 -9.90 -16.93
N SER A 394 -18.10 -9.39 -16.57
CA SER A 394 -18.81 -8.49 -17.49
C SER A 394 -18.11 -7.14 -17.68
N ASN A 395 -17.16 -6.77 -16.81
CA ASN A 395 -16.27 -5.61 -16.98
C ASN A 395 -14.91 -5.77 -16.26
N PRO A 396 -13.93 -6.52 -16.81
CA PRO A 396 -12.62 -6.65 -16.21
C PRO A 396 -11.80 -5.36 -16.35
N GLY A 397 -10.88 -5.13 -15.41
CA GLY A 397 -9.85 -4.11 -15.59
C GLY A 397 -8.88 -4.52 -16.69
N ARG A 398 -8.26 -3.56 -17.37
CA ARG A 398 -7.25 -3.84 -18.41
C ARG A 398 -6.08 -2.89 -18.33
N ILE A 399 -4.88 -3.39 -18.63
CA ILE A 399 -3.75 -2.56 -19.03
C ILE A 399 -3.62 -2.66 -20.54
N ILE A 400 -3.69 -1.52 -21.23
CA ILE A 400 -3.60 -1.44 -22.69
C ILE A 400 -2.35 -0.62 -23.03
N ALA A 401 -1.42 -1.22 -23.79
CA ALA A 401 -0.20 -0.57 -24.22
C ALA A 401 -0.31 -0.07 -25.66
N TYR A 402 0.23 1.11 -25.92
CA TYR A 402 0.41 1.70 -27.25
C TYR A 402 1.87 2.08 -27.45
N ASP A 403 2.32 2.05 -28.70
CA ASP A 403 3.64 2.60 -29.06
C ASP A 403 3.54 4.13 -29.05
N LEU A 404 4.36 4.79 -28.22
CA LEU A 404 4.36 6.25 -28.08
C LEU A 404 4.77 6.94 -29.38
N ALA A 405 5.58 6.28 -30.23
CA ALA A 405 5.98 6.82 -31.53
C ALA A 405 4.82 6.87 -32.54
N ASN A 406 3.73 6.13 -32.30
CA ASN A 406 2.52 6.15 -33.14
C ASN A 406 1.60 7.33 -32.83
N LYS A 407 1.98 8.22 -31.90
CA LYS A 407 1.28 9.47 -31.64
C LYS A 407 1.27 10.34 -32.89
N GLY A 408 0.18 10.30 -33.65
CA GLY A 408 0.04 11.00 -34.92
C GLY A 408 -0.66 12.36 -34.79
N ASP A 409 -0.47 13.22 -35.80
CA ASP A 409 -1.11 14.55 -35.91
C ASP A 409 -2.66 14.52 -35.93
N GLY A 410 -3.25 13.33 -36.02
CA GLY A 410 -4.70 13.09 -36.04
C GLY A 410 -5.34 12.80 -34.68
N GLY A 411 -4.60 12.91 -33.57
CA GLY A 411 -5.15 12.75 -32.21
C GLY A 411 -5.34 11.31 -31.73
N GLY A 412 -4.85 10.30 -32.46
CA GLY A 412 -4.90 8.89 -32.04
C GLY A 412 -3.54 8.33 -31.65
N LEU A 413 -3.54 7.28 -30.81
CA LEU A 413 -2.34 6.53 -30.39
C LEU A 413 -2.05 5.29 -31.25
N GLY A 414 -2.82 5.09 -32.32
CA GLY A 414 -2.74 3.90 -33.17
C GLY A 414 -3.44 2.69 -32.56
N ALA A 415 -3.09 1.48 -33.03
CA ALA A 415 -3.63 0.24 -32.50
C ALA A 415 -2.89 -0.17 -31.21
N PRO A 416 -3.58 -0.77 -30.22
CA PRO A 416 -2.92 -1.36 -29.07
C PRO A 416 -1.87 -2.39 -29.50
N VAL A 417 -0.70 -2.35 -28.87
CA VAL A 417 0.38 -3.34 -29.09
C VAL A 417 0.30 -4.49 -28.10
N GLU A 418 -0.36 -4.28 -26.96
CA GLU A 418 -0.50 -5.29 -25.90
C GLU A 418 -1.75 -5.00 -25.06
N THR A 419 -2.39 -6.04 -24.53
CA THR A 419 -3.50 -5.91 -23.58
C THR A 419 -3.41 -7.01 -22.54
N THR A 420 -3.33 -6.62 -21.29
CA THR A 420 -3.39 -7.52 -20.13
C THR A 420 -4.74 -7.34 -19.44
N THR A 421 -5.41 -8.45 -19.14
CA THR A 421 -6.68 -8.43 -18.38
C THR A 421 -6.39 -8.60 -16.91
N LEU A 422 -7.00 -7.76 -16.08
CA LEU A 422 -6.83 -7.68 -14.64
C LEU A 422 -8.19 -7.71 -13.92
N PRO A 423 -8.21 -7.83 -12.59
CA PRO A 423 -9.42 -7.63 -11.80
C PRO A 423 -10.10 -6.29 -12.09
N THR A 424 -11.41 -6.23 -11.85
CA THR A 424 -12.20 -5.00 -11.99
C THR A 424 -11.80 -3.95 -10.96
N MET A 425 -12.25 -2.71 -11.16
CA MET A 425 -11.86 -1.54 -10.36
C MET A 425 -10.35 -1.29 -10.34
N LEU A 426 -9.70 -1.50 -11.49
CA LEU A 426 -8.32 -1.09 -11.71
C LEU A 426 -8.27 0.44 -11.87
N GLU A 427 -7.45 1.09 -11.03
CA GLU A 427 -7.34 2.55 -10.94
C GLU A 427 -6.00 3.01 -11.54
N GLY A 428 -5.11 3.61 -10.75
CA GLY A 428 -3.77 4.03 -11.18
C GLY A 428 -2.83 2.88 -11.52
N ILE A 429 -1.85 3.17 -12.39
CA ILE A 429 -0.77 2.26 -12.76
C ILE A 429 0.61 2.92 -12.67
N ALA A 430 1.62 2.14 -12.32
CA ALA A 430 3.00 2.58 -12.13
C ALA A 430 3.99 1.68 -12.89
N PRO A 431 4.91 2.24 -13.69
CA PRO A 431 5.92 1.44 -14.38
C PRO A 431 7.16 1.24 -13.51
N LEU A 432 7.47 -0.01 -13.17
CA LEU A 432 8.73 -0.42 -12.54
C LEU A 432 9.56 -1.29 -13.49
N ASP A 433 10.78 -1.64 -13.09
CA ASP A 433 11.72 -2.40 -13.92
C ASP A 433 11.26 -3.82 -14.21
N ASP A 434 10.46 -4.40 -13.31
CA ASP A 434 9.99 -5.78 -13.36
C ASP A 434 8.53 -5.92 -13.84
N GLY A 435 7.82 -4.81 -14.08
CA GLY A 435 6.47 -4.83 -14.62
C GLY A 435 5.70 -3.52 -14.53
N ILE A 436 4.44 -3.55 -14.95
CA ILE A 436 3.47 -2.50 -14.64
C ILE A 436 2.70 -2.92 -13.38
N TYR A 437 2.69 -2.04 -12.40
CA TYR A 437 1.96 -2.21 -11.15
C TYR A 437 0.59 -1.55 -11.26
N GLY A 438 -0.47 -2.22 -10.84
CA GLY A 438 -1.84 -1.68 -10.81
C GLY A 438 -2.42 -1.64 -9.40
N THR A 439 -3.11 -0.55 -9.05
CA THR A 439 -3.85 -0.41 -7.79
C THR A 439 -5.35 -0.53 -8.01
N TYR A 440 -6.10 -0.77 -6.92
CA TYR A 440 -7.53 -1.07 -6.98
C TYR A 440 -8.31 -0.38 -5.87
N GLU A 441 -9.44 0.23 -6.21
CA GLU A 441 -10.39 0.71 -5.21
C GLU A 441 -11.19 -0.44 -4.57
N SER A 442 -11.32 -1.58 -5.27
CA SER A 442 -12.16 -2.72 -4.82
C SER A 442 -11.82 -3.28 -3.45
N GLY A 443 -10.61 -3.03 -2.94
CA GLY A 443 -10.17 -3.42 -1.60
C GLY A 443 -10.59 -2.46 -0.48
N SER A 444 -11.29 -1.36 -0.77
CA SER A 444 -11.70 -0.39 0.26
C SER A 444 -13.00 -0.77 1.00
N GLU A 445 -13.19 -0.20 2.20
CA GLU A 445 -14.35 -0.49 3.05
C GLU A 445 -15.68 -0.17 2.35
N GLY A 446 -15.75 0.95 1.61
CA GLY A 446 -16.95 1.36 0.87
C GLY A 446 -17.42 0.32 -0.16
N TYR A 447 -16.52 -0.60 -0.52
CA TYR A 447 -16.72 -1.71 -1.44
C TYR A 447 -16.81 -3.09 -0.75
N SER A 448 -16.87 -3.12 0.58
CA SER A 448 -17.00 -4.37 1.35
C SER A 448 -18.42 -4.92 1.42
N THR A 449 -19.43 -4.05 1.27
CA THR A 449 -20.84 -4.42 1.34
C THR A 449 -21.47 -4.43 -0.06
N PRO A 450 -22.25 -5.46 -0.44
CA PRO A 450 -22.90 -5.49 -1.74
C PRO A 450 -24.04 -4.46 -1.81
N LYS A 451 -23.82 -3.37 -2.54
CA LYS A 451 -24.87 -2.40 -2.90
C LYS A 451 -25.70 -2.95 -4.08
N GLY A 452 -26.50 -3.98 -3.80
CA GLY A 452 -27.34 -4.68 -4.80
C GLY A 452 -26.58 -5.81 -5.51
N GLY A 453 -26.57 -7.00 -4.90
CA GLY A 453 -25.88 -8.21 -5.40
C GLY A 453 -25.72 -9.23 -4.26
N SER A 454 -25.13 -10.41 -4.53
CA SER A 454 -24.71 -11.34 -3.47
C SER A 454 -23.27 -11.06 -3.04
N ALA A 455 -22.88 -11.47 -1.84
CA ALA A 455 -21.48 -11.36 -1.39
C ALA A 455 -20.49 -12.07 -2.35
N ASP A 456 -20.97 -13.09 -3.08
CA ASP A 456 -20.20 -13.80 -4.10
C ASP A 456 -19.85 -12.94 -5.32
N SER A 457 -20.55 -11.81 -5.54
CA SER A 457 -20.24 -10.87 -6.63
C SER A 457 -19.15 -9.86 -6.26
N LEU A 458 -18.63 -9.94 -5.04
CA LEU A 458 -17.62 -9.03 -4.52
C LEU A 458 -16.22 -9.62 -4.75
N TRP A 459 -15.35 -8.83 -5.36
CA TRP A 459 -13.94 -9.17 -5.57
C TRP A 459 -13.08 -8.03 -5.06
N PRO A 460 -12.61 -8.09 -3.80
CA PRO A 460 -11.56 -7.19 -3.36
C PRO A 460 -10.19 -7.58 -3.91
N SER A 461 -9.62 -6.70 -4.70
CA SER A 461 -8.19 -6.75 -5.02
C SER A 461 -7.45 -6.02 -3.92
N LEU A 462 -6.66 -6.78 -3.16
CA LEU A 462 -5.98 -6.32 -1.94
C LEU A 462 -4.49 -6.04 -2.16
N PHE A 463 -3.96 -6.54 -3.27
CA PHE A 463 -2.55 -6.47 -3.64
C PHE A 463 -2.43 -5.66 -4.92
N TYR A 464 -1.31 -4.97 -5.07
CA TYR A 464 -0.94 -4.47 -6.39
C TYR A 464 -0.87 -5.66 -7.35
N SER A 465 -1.36 -5.51 -8.57
CA SER A 465 -1.05 -6.48 -9.63
C SER A 465 0.28 -6.10 -10.25
N ARG A 466 1.09 -7.09 -10.63
CA ARG A 466 2.32 -6.91 -11.41
C ARG A 466 2.23 -7.73 -12.68
N SER A 467 2.02 -7.07 -13.81
CA SER A 467 2.13 -7.71 -15.12
C SER A 467 3.60 -7.79 -15.54
N SER A 468 4.12 -8.99 -15.80
CA SER A 468 5.49 -9.16 -16.30
C SER A 468 5.58 -8.69 -17.75
N TYR A 469 6.70 -8.08 -18.14
CA TYR A 469 6.95 -7.72 -19.55
C TYR A 469 7.21 -8.92 -20.48
N ALA A 470 7.43 -10.13 -19.95
CA ALA A 470 7.61 -11.36 -20.74
C ALA A 470 7.28 -12.61 -19.93
N GLY A 471 6.44 -13.50 -20.50
CA GLY A 471 6.17 -14.83 -19.96
C GLY A 471 7.40 -15.73 -20.07
N SER A 472 7.83 -16.31 -18.95
CA SER A 472 8.94 -17.28 -18.93
C SER A 472 8.40 -18.72 -18.91
N GLU A 473 8.86 -19.52 -19.87
CA GLU A 473 8.64 -20.98 -19.95
C GLU A 473 9.54 -21.73 -18.96
N LEU A 474 9.04 -22.82 -18.36
CA LEU A 474 9.68 -23.56 -17.25
C LEU A 474 9.58 -25.10 -17.44
N HIS A 475 10.60 -25.85 -17.00
CA HIS A 475 10.74 -27.32 -17.10
C HIS A 475 11.42 -27.96 -15.87
N SER A 476 10.93 -29.12 -15.39
CA SER A 476 11.02 -29.66 -14.00
C SER A 476 12.27 -30.45 -13.57
N GLU A 477 12.67 -30.37 -12.27
CA GLU A 477 13.69 -31.24 -11.62
C GLU A 477 13.48 -31.41 -10.09
N TYR A 478 13.73 -32.61 -9.54
CA TYR A 478 13.55 -32.98 -8.11
C TYR A 478 14.28 -32.09 -7.08
N GLU A 479 15.55 -31.75 -7.33
CA GLU A 479 16.36 -30.96 -6.38
C GLU A 479 15.75 -29.57 -6.13
N SER A 480 15.04 -29.04 -7.14
CA SER A 480 14.36 -27.74 -7.06
C SER A 480 13.15 -27.76 -6.12
N MET A 481 12.39 -28.86 -6.09
CA MET A 481 11.24 -29.02 -5.18
C MET A 481 11.69 -29.21 -3.73
N ASN A 482 12.75 -29.98 -3.48
CA ASN A 482 13.29 -30.15 -2.12
C ASN A 482 13.81 -28.82 -1.56
N LYS A 483 14.49 -28.03 -2.39
CA LYS A 483 14.95 -26.68 -2.01
C LYS A 483 13.79 -25.72 -1.74
N ALA A 484 12.72 -25.78 -2.53
CA ALA A 484 11.49 -25.04 -2.27
C ALA A 484 10.86 -25.40 -0.91
N GLY A 485 10.80 -26.69 -0.58
CA GLY A 485 10.32 -27.17 0.71
C GLY A 485 11.17 -26.68 1.90
N GLN A 486 12.49 -26.58 1.72
CA GLN A 486 13.40 -26.01 2.74
C GLN A 486 13.12 -24.53 2.97
N HIS A 487 12.97 -23.74 1.90
CA HIS A 487 12.64 -22.33 2.02
C HIS A 487 11.30 -22.09 2.75
N LEU A 488 10.27 -22.90 2.50
CA LEU A 488 9.00 -22.80 3.24
C LEU A 488 9.13 -23.18 4.72
N LYS A 489 10.03 -24.10 5.05
CA LYS A 489 10.32 -24.44 6.45
C LYS A 489 11.07 -23.31 7.15
N GLU A 490 12.04 -22.69 6.48
CA GLU A 490 12.73 -21.50 7.01
C GLU A 490 11.74 -20.33 7.18
N ALA A 491 10.78 -20.17 6.27
CA ALA A 491 9.69 -19.19 6.41
C ALA A 491 8.80 -19.50 7.63
N GLN A 492 8.49 -20.78 7.85
CA GLN A 492 7.75 -21.23 9.04
C GLN A 492 8.50 -20.87 10.33
N ASP A 493 9.80 -21.13 10.40
CA ASP A 493 10.64 -20.81 11.56
C ASP A 493 10.70 -19.29 11.79
N ALA A 494 10.76 -18.49 10.72
CA ALA A 494 10.71 -17.04 10.80
C ALA A 494 9.36 -16.51 11.36
N PHE A 495 8.23 -17.11 10.98
CA PHE A 495 6.93 -16.78 11.58
C PHE A 495 6.87 -17.10 13.07
N ASP A 496 7.41 -18.26 13.49
CA ASP A 496 7.41 -18.69 14.90
C ASP A 496 8.24 -17.74 15.80
N VAL A 497 9.39 -17.29 15.31
CA VAL A 497 10.21 -16.27 15.96
C VAL A 497 9.44 -14.95 16.08
N CYS A 498 8.85 -14.47 14.98
CA CYS A 498 8.09 -13.23 14.98
C CYS A 498 6.89 -13.29 15.94
N GLU A 499 6.11 -14.37 15.91
CA GLU A 499 4.94 -14.58 16.79
C GLU A 499 5.36 -14.48 18.26
N THR A 500 6.44 -15.16 18.63
CA THR A 500 7.00 -15.14 20.00
C THR A 500 7.44 -13.73 20.41
N GLU A 501 8.08 -13.00 19.51
CA GLU A 501 8.52 -11.63 19.77
C GLU A 501 7.33 -10.71 20.02
N ILE A 502 6.32 -10.71 19.13
CA ILE A 502 5.20 -9.78 19.22
C ILE A 502 4.22 -10.08 20.34
N HIS A 503 4.04 -11.35 20.73
CA HIS A 503 3.28 -11.72 21.94
C HIS A 503 3.86 -11.09 23.21
N GLY A 504 5.17 -10.80 23.20
CA GLY A 504 5.87 -10.15 24.30
C GLY A 504 5.87 -8.62 24.21
N LEU A 505 5.40 -8.03 23.10
CA LEU A 505 5.42 -6.59 22.89
C LEU A 505 4.23 -5.94 23.58
N GLY A 506 4.52 -5.21 24.66
CA GLY A 506 3.58 -4.29 25.30
C GLY A 506 4.19 -2.91 25.43
N LEU A 507 3.34 -1.88 25.35
CA LEU A 507 3.70 -0.51 25.68
C LEU A 507 3.13 -0.16 27.06
N PRO A 508 3.96 0.06 28.09
CA PRO A 508 3.45 0.56 29.36
C PRO A 508 2.85 1.95 29.16
N ALA A 509 1.57 2.14 29.54
CA ALA A 509 0.91 3.44 29.43
C ALA A 509 1.70 4.56 30.15
N SER A 510 2.38 4.23 31.25
CA SER A 510 3.25 5.14 31.99
C SER A 510 4.40 5.71 31.14
N SER A 511 4.81 5.05 30.05
CA SER A 511 5.85 5.55 29.14
C SER A 511 5.37 6.74 28.31
N LEU A 512 4.06 7.00 28.25
CA LEU A 512 3.44 8.13 27.56
C LEU A 512 2.95 9.22 28.54
N GLY A 513 3.36 9.14 29.82
CA GLY A 513 2.92 10.06 30.87
C GLY A 513 1.62 9.66 31.57
N ASP A 514 1.28 10.39 32.63
CA ASP A 514 0.13 10.12 33.51
C ASP A 514 -1.09 10.98 33.12
N VAL A 515 -1.55 10.80 31.87
CA VAL A 515 -2.80 11.37 31.37
C VAL A 515 -3.72 10.24 30.87
N PRO A 516 -5.04 10.47 30.68
CA PRO A 516 -5.99 9.38 30.42
C PRO A 516 -5.77 8.61 29.10
N GLN A 517 -5.53 9.32 27.99
CA GLN A 517 -5.40 8.75 26.64
C GLN A 517 -4.26 7.73 26.44
N PRO A 518 -3.05 7.89 27.04
CA PRO A 518 -2.01 6.87 27.10
C PRO A 518 -2.48 5.45 27.39
N HIS A 519 -3.44 5.27 28.30
CA HIS A 519 -3.92 3.93 28.66
C HIS A 519 -4.74 3.31 27.53
N THR A 520 -5.59 4.09 26.88
CA THR A 520 -6.37 3.67 25.71
C THR A 520 -5.43 3.27 24.56
N TYR A 521 -4.48 4.14 24.23
CA TYR A 521 -3.49 3.86 23.18
C TYR A 521 -2.68 2.58 23.46
N ALA A 522 -2.13 2.45 24.67
CA ALA A 522 -1.35 1.29 25.07
C ALA A 522 -2.15 -0.03 25.03
N THR A 523 -3.43 0.02 25.40
CA THR A 523 -4.33 -1.15 25.32
C THR A 523 -4.58 -1.54 23.87
N GLY A 524 -4.84 -0.56 23.01
CA GLY A 524 -4.98 -0.78 21.56
C GLY A 524 -3.78 -1.48 20.95
N VAL A 525 -2.55 -1.02 21.28
CA VAL A 525 -1.30 -1.63 20.78
C VAL A 525 -1.22 -3.12 21.14
N VAL A 526 -1.56 -3.49 22.38
CA VAL A 526 -1.53 -4.90 22.83
C VAL A 526 -2.57 -5.74 22.08
N THR A 527 -3.81 -5.26 21.99
CA THR A 527 -4.88 -5.95 21.24
C THR A 527 -4.47 -6.18 19.79
N PHE A 528 -3.86 -5.17 19.16
CA PHE A 528 -3.41 -5.23 17.79
C PHE A 528 -2.29 -6.26 17.57
N PHE A 529 -1.33 -6.37 18.50
CA PHE A 529 -0.29 -7.40 18.44
C PHE A 529 -0.83 -8.80 18.68
N ASP A 530 -1.75 -8.98 19.64
CA ASP A 530 -2.41 -10.27 19.89
C ASP A 530 -3.20 -10.75 18.67
N GLU A 531 -3.84 -9.85 17.93
CA GLU A 531 -4.48 -10.20 16.67
C GLU A 531 -3.46 -10.53 15.59
N THR A 532 -2.43 -9.71 15.41
CA THR A 532 -1.37 -9.93 14.40
C THR A 532 -0.66 -11.28 14.63
N ALA A 533 -0.50 -11.69 15.88
CA ALA A 533 0.07 -12.99 16.23
C ALA A 533 -0.82 -14.17 15.80
N ARG A 534 -2.14 -14.04 15.92
CA ARG A 534 -3.08 -15.06 15.40
C ARG A 534 -2.96 -15.21 13.88
N TRP A 535 -2.74 -14.11 13.16
CA TRP A 535 -2.48 -14.16 11.71
C TRP A 535 -1.14 -14.84 11.39
N LEU A 536 -0.08 -14.56 12.17
CA LEU A 536 1.22 -15.21 12.02
C LEU A 536 1.15 -16.73 12.29
N ASP A 537 0.40 -17.17 13.30
CA ASP A 537 0.20 -18.60 13.57
C ASP A 537 -0.52 -19.29 12.40
N ALA A 538 -1.53 -18.63 11.80
CA ALA A 538 -2.19 -19.14 10.60
C ALA A 538 -1.21 -19.24 9.40
N GLY A 539 -0.36 -18.22 9.19
CA GLY A 539 0.70 -18.24 8.17
C GLY A 539 1.74 -19.33 8.41
N LYS A 540 2.17 -19.53 9.66
CA LYS A 540 3.06 -20.61 10.11
C LYS A 540 2.49 -21.98 9.76
N LEU A 541 1.21 -22.22 10.10
CA LEU A 541 0.53 -23.48 9.78
C LEU A 541 0.43 -23.71 8.27
N ALA A 542 0.07 -22.69 7.50
CA ALA A 542 -0.02 -22.75 6.04
C ALA A 542 1.33 -23.06 5.39
N SER A 543 2.41 -22.38 5.81
CA SER A 543 3.76 -22.63 5.31
C SER A 543 4.21 -24.06 5.60
N GLY A 544 3.99 -24.53 6.83
CA GLY A 544 4.36 -25.87 7.25
C GLY A 544 3.59 -26.99 6.52
N VAL A 545 2.30 -26.78 6.23
CA VAL A 545 1.50 -27.71 5.40
C VAL A 545 2.02 -27.73 3.96
N THR A 546 2.30 -26.56 3.38
CA THR A 546 2.80 -26.44 2.01
C THR A 546 4.18 -27.08 1.85
N ALA A 547 5.10 -26.84 2.80
CA ALA A 547 6.43 -27.43 2.82
C ALA A 547 6.37 -28.96 2.80
N ARG A 548 5.51 -29.56 3.65
CA ARG A 548 5.32 -31.02 3.68
C ARG A 548 4.78 -31.55 2.37
N GLY A 549 3.75 -30.92 1.80
CA GLY A 549 3.15 -31.35 0.53
C GLY A 549 4.14 -31.35 -0.64
N VAL A 550 5.00 -30.34 -0.74
CA VAL A 550 6.03 -30.26 -1.79
C VAL A 550 7.11 -31.32 -1.61
N ILE A 551 7.57 -31.53 -0.38
CA ILE A 551 8.59 -32.55 -0.08
C ILE A 551 8.04 -33.95 -0.37
N GLU A 552 6.80 -34.24 0.05
CA GLU A 552 6.12 -35.50 -0.23
C GLU A 552 5.95 -35.71 -1.74
N SER A 553 5.52 -34.67 -2.48
CA SER A 553 5.40 -34.74 -3.95
C SER A 553 6.76 -34.98 -4.63
N ALA A 554 7.82 -34.32 -4.17
CA ALA A 554 9.17 -34.52 -4.69
C ALA A 554 9.63 -35.99 -4.52
N ILE A 555 9.40 -36.58 -3.34
CA ILE A 555 9.71 -37.99 -3.06
C ILE A 555 8.92 -38.92 -3.98
N GLU A 556 7.64 -38.63 -4.23
CA GLU A 556 6.82 -39.41 -5.15
C GLU A 556 7.30 -39.33 -6.60
N TYR A 557 7.72 -38.14 -7.05
CA TYR A 557 8.33 -37.94 -8.38
C TYR A 557 9.64 -38.72 -8.52
N GLU A 558 10.55 -38.61 -7.54
CA GLU A 558 11.81 -39.38 -7.56
C GLU A 558 11.53 -40.89 -7.61
N HIS A 559 10.55 -41.36 -6.85
CA HIS A 559 10.19 -42.78 -6.83
C HIS A 559 9.57 -43.23 -8.16
N SER A 560 8.74 -42.40 -8.79
CA SER A 560 8.16 -42.65 -10.12
C SER A 560 9.23 -42.65 -11.23
N ASP A 561 10.17 -41.72 -11.18
CA ASP A 561 11.29 -41.63 -12.13
C ASP A 561 12.25 -42.80 -11.96
N GLN A 562 12.57 -43.20 -10.73
CA GLN A 562 13.36 -44.40 -10.45
C GLN A 562 12.66 -45.66 -10.99
N LEU A 563 11.34 -45.79 -10.81
CA LEU A 563 10.56 -46.89 -11.36
C LEU A 563 10.50 -46.88 -12.90
N SER A 564 10.38 -45.70 -13.50
CA SER A 564 10.37 -45.53 -14.97
C SER A 564 11.75 -45.77 -15.59
N ALA A 565 12.82 -45.34 -14.93
CA ALA A 565 14.21 -45.62 -15.31
C ALA A 565 14.55 -47.11 -15.17
N LEU A 566 14.11 -47.75 -14.08
CA LEU A 566 14.24 -49.21 -13.91
C LEU A 566 13.43 -49.98 -14.96
N GLY A 567 12.21 -49.54 -15.26
CA GLY A 567 11.36 -50.12 -16.31
C GLY A 567 11.98 -49.98 -17.71
N SER A 568 12.53 -48.81 -18.02
CA SER A 568 13.22 -48.52 -19.29
C SER A 568 14.54 -49.27 -19.42
N ALA A 569 15.32 -49.36 -18.35
CA ALA A 569 16.53 -50.18 -18.29
C ALA A 569 16.22 -51.68 -18.44
N PHE A 570 15.12 -52.15 -17.84
CA PHE A 570 14.64 -53.53 -18.00
C PHE A 570 14.18 -53.81 -19.44
N LEU A 571 13.47 -52.87 -20.07
CA LEU A 571 13.06 -52.94 -21.48
C LEU A 571 14.25 -52.91 -22.43
N GLN A 572 15.23 -52.02 -22.21
CA GLN A 572 16.47 -51.99 -22.98
C GLN A 572 17.30 -53.26 -22.80
N ALA A 573 17.40 -53.79 -21.57
CA ALA A 573 18.08 -55.06 -21.31
C ALA A 573 17.37 -56.24 -22.00
N ARG A 574 16.03 -56.27 -22.03
CA ARG A 574 15.26 -57.29 -22.76
C ARG A 574 15.39 -57.16 -24.28
N LEU A 575 15.34 -55.94 -24.82
CA LEU A 575 15.51 -55.67 -26.24
C LEU A 575 16.93 -56.01 -26.69
N GLY A 576 17.95 -55.66 -25.91
CA GLY A 576 19.34 -56.04 -26.15
C GLY A 576 19.54 -57.56 -26.13
N ALA A 577 18.94 -58.28 -25.17
CA ALA A 577 19.00 -59.74 -25.10
C ALA A 577 18.21 -60.45 -26.22
N PHE A 578 17.20 -59.80 -26.80
CA PHE A 578 16.42 -60.30 -27.94
C PHE A 578 17.24 -60.19 -29.23
N VAL A 579 17.88 -59.03 -29.45
CA VAL A 579 18.76 -58.77 -30.59
C VAL A 579 19.99 -59.69 -30.60
N ASP A 580 20.53 -60.04 -29.42
CA ASP A 580 21.70 -60.94 -29.31
C ASP A 580 21.37 -62.43 -29.55
N LYS A 581 20.09 -62.81 -29.44
CA LYS A 581 19.60 -64.19 -29.67
C LYS A 581 19.27 -64.44 -31.14
N ASP A 582 18.75 -63.44 -31.84
CA ASP A 582 18.38 -63.54 -33.26
C ASP A 582 19.57 -63.39 -34.22
N TRP A 583 20.73 -62.92 -33.73
CA TRP A 583 21.96 -62.87 -34.54
C TRP A 583 22.85 -64.13 -34.47
N LYS A 584 22.51 -65.10 -33.59
CA LYS A 584 23.25 -66.36 -33.41
C LYS A 584 22.49 -67.62 -33.88
N GLN A 585 21.37 -67.44 -34.58
CA GLN A 585 20.75 -68.44 -35.45
C GLN A 585 20.95 -68.01 -36.90
#